data_AF-A0A0C2MDW9-F1
#
_entry.id   AF-A0A0C2MDW9-F1
#
_cell.length_a   1.000
_cell.length_b   1.000
_cell.length_c   1.000
_cell.angle_alpha   90.00
_cell.angle_beta   90.00
_cell.angle_gamma   90.00
#
_symmetry.space_group_name_H-M   'P 1'
#
loop_
_entity.id
_entity.type
_entity.pdbx_description
1 polymer ?
#
loop_
_entity_poly.entity_id
_entity_poly.type
_entity_poly.pdbx_seq_one_letter_code
_entity_poly.pdbx_strand_id
1 'polypeptide(L)'
;MKKSLIPVWFQTKLVPVRKIIEKYNRMASIEKLSKLDIRDDKEKLYARLRSSRDELDTYIRHTKKIFEEKRFVERENAALKVQLANYDEKVLRLERLEQTLRFEFSRLWHLLKDPEFLKSKNVSEYTGIRDSISNILDPETVEKSNSFFDELDHVKQEIIEKQRIINQLDNEIAELNVKKSDALGSLKDLRNSATS
;
A
#
# COMPACT_ATOMS: atom_id res chain seq x y z
N MET A 1 -22.57 -10.34 14.03
CA MET A 1 -21.25 -10.72 14.59
C MET A 1 -20.29 -11.05 13.46
N LYS A 2 -19.37 -10.14 13.09
CA LYS A 2 -18.41 -10.38 12.01
C LYS A 2 -17.21 -11.16 12.55
N LYS A 3 -17.13 -12.45 12.23
CA LYS A 3 -15.95 -13.28 12.51
C LYS A 3 -14.79 -12.73 11.67
N SER A 4 -13.72 -12.30 12.32
CA SER A 4 -12.48 -11.88 11.65
C SER A 4 -11.88 -13.09 10.93
N LEU A 5 -12.05 -13.15 9.61
CA LEU A 5 -11.34 -14.09 8.74
C LEU A 5 -9.88 -13.66 8.70
N ILE A 6 -9.09 -14.22 9.62
CA ILE A 6 -7.63 -14.22 9.52
C ILE A 6 -7.30 -15.03 8.25
N PRO A 7 -6.57 -14.47 7.27
CA PRO A 7 -6.23 -15.19 6.05
C PRO A 7 -5.50 -16.50 6.38
N VAL A 8 -5.83 -17.57 5.68
CA VAL A 8 -5.29 -18.93 5.91
C VAL A 8 -3.76 -18.97 5.86
N TRP A 9 -3.12 -18.07 5.09
CA TRP A 9 -1.66 -17.94 5.03
C TRP A 9 -1.02 -17.35 6.31
N PHE A 10 -1.79 -16.61 7.11
CA PHE A 10 -1.36 -16.06 8.41
C PHE A 10 -1.45 -17.14 9.52
N GLN A 11 -2.39 -18.08 9.39
CA GLN A 11 -2.47 -19.24 10.28
C GLN A 11 -1.32 -20.22 10.06
N THR A 12 -0.94 -20.50 8.81
CA THR A 12 0.12 -21.48 8.51
C THR A 12 1.52 -21.08 8.99
N LYS A 13 1.84 -19.77 9.07
CA LYS A 13 3.13 -19.28 9.58
C LYS A 13 3.22 -19.13 11.11
N LEU A 14 2.09 -19.07 11.83
CA LEU A 14 2.03 -18.95 13.30
C LEU A 14 1.83 -20.29 14.02
N VAL A 15 1.32 -21.31 13.34
CA VAL A 15 1.18 -22.68 13.86
C VAL A 15 2.51 -23.28 14.37
N PRO A 16 3.68 -23.06 13.72
CA PRO A 16 4.95 -23.52 14.25
C PRO A 16 5.31 -22.85 15.58
N VAL A 17 5.04 -21.55 15.71
CA VAL A 17 5.39 -20.75 16.91
C VAL A 17 4.56 -21.19 18.12
N ARG A 18 3.25 -21.43 17.95
CA ARG A 18 2.40 -21.95 19.04
C ARG A 18 2.81 -23.35 19.49
N LYS A 19 3.12 -24.26 18.56
CA LYS A 19 3.60 -25.62 18.89
C LYS A 19 4.95 -25.61 19.61
N ILE A 20 5.83 -24.65 19.28
CA ILE A 20 7.10 -24.46 19.98
C ILE A 20 6.85 -23.95 21.41
N ILE A 21 5.99 -22.95 21.61
CA ILE A 21 5.64 -22.42 22.94
C ILE A 21 4.98 -23.51 23.82
N GLU A 22 4.06 -24.30 23.27
CA GLU A 22 3.44 -25.43 23.98
C GLU A 22 4.47 -26.49 24.40
N LYS A 23 5.45 -26.77 23.53
CA LYS A 23 6.54 -27.70 23.83
C LYS A 23 7.49 -27.16 24.90
N TYR A 24 7.75 -25.85 24.90
CA TYR A 24 8.55 -25.18 25.93
C TYR A 24 7.84 -25.12 27.29
N ASN A 25 6.52 -24.89 27.33
CA ASN A 25 5.75 -24.93 28.57
C ASN A 25 5.74 -26.33 29.19
N ARG A 26 5.76 -27.40 28.37
CA ARG A 26 5.94 -28.78 28.86
C ARG A 26 7.35 -29.05 29.40
N MET A 27 8.37 -28.37 28.88
CA MET A 27 9.76 -28.50 29.36
C MET A 27 10.02 -27.72 30.65
N ALA A 28 9.28 -26.63 30.90
CA ALA A 28 9.30 -25.93 32.19
C ALA A 28 8.76 -26.79 33.35
N SER A 29 8.09 -27.92 33.06
CA SER A 29 7.62 -28.88 34.05
C SER A 29 8.63 -30.01 34.38
N ILE A 30 9.88 -29.93 33.91
CA ILE A 30 10.89 -30.97 34.18
C ILE A 30 11.57 -30.68 35.52
N GLU A 31 10.90 -31.16 36.57
CA GLU A 31 11.35 -31.24 37.96
C GLU A 31 12.47 -32.29 38.18
N LYS A 32 13.33 -32.54 37.17
CA LYS A 32 14.34 -33.62 37.18
C LYS A 32 15.74 -33.18 36.69
N LEU A 33 16.22 -32.05 37.18
CA LEU A 33 17.62 -31.61 36.99
C LEU A 33 18.37 -31.43 38.32
N SER A 34 17.97 -32.11 39.39
CA SER A 34 18.44 -31.82 40.77
C SER A 34 19.70 -32.53 41.26
N LYS A 35 20.55 -33.12 40.40
CA LYS A 35 21.79 -33.77 40.87
C LYS A 35 22.99 -33.51 39.98
N LEU A 36 23.62 -32.35 40.18
CA LEU A 36 25.05 -32.07 39.93
C LEU A 36 25.32 -30.63 40.37
N ASP A 37 26.54 -30.39 40.87
CA ASP A 37 27.09 -29.15 41.45
C ASP A 37 27.27 -28.03 40.40
N ILE A 38 26.16 -27.69 39.71
CA ILE A 38 26.05 -26.86 38.51
C ILE A 38 24.96 -25.80 38.75
N ARG A 39 24.77 -25.31 39.99
CA ARG A 39 23.70 -24.36 40.31
C ARG A 39 23.89 -23.03 39.59
N ASP A 40 25.11 -22.47 39.64
CA ASP A 40 25.43 -21.21 38.97
C ASP A 40 25.35 -21.30 37.44
N ASP A 41 25.81 -22.41 36.86
CA ASP A 41 25.80 -22.58 35.41
C ASP A 41 24.40 -22.89 34.87
N LYS A 42 23.55 -23.58 35.65
CA LYS A 42 22.11 -23.70 35.36
C LYS A 42 21.40 -22.36 35.46
N GLU A 43 21.67 -21.57 36.49
CA GLU A 43 21.07 -20.24 36.65
C GLU A 43 21.50 -19.29 35.52
N LYS A 44 22.78 -19.29 35.13
CA LYS A 44 23.27 -18.55 33.95
C LYS A 44 22.60 -19.01 32.65
N LEU A 45 22.41 -20.32 32.48
CA LEU A 45 21.72 -20.88 31.31
C LEU A 45 20.23 -20.47 31.28
N TYR A 46 19.54 -20.55 32.41
CA TYR A 46 18.14 -20.10 32.53
C TYR A 46 18.00 -18.60 32.32
N ALA A 47 18.92 -17.79 32.83
CA ALA A 47 18.95 -16.34 32.60
C ALA A 47 19.13 -16.02 31.10
N ARG A 48 20.04 -16.72 30.41
CA ARG A 48 20.23 -16.58 28.95
C ARG A 48 18.99 -17.00 28.16
N LEU A 49 18.38 -18.14 28.48
CA LEU A 49 17.15 -18.60 27.83
C LEU A 49 15.97 -17.64 28.03
N ARG A 50 15.87 -17.03 29.23
CA ARG A 50 14.84 -16.03 29.54
C ARG A 50 15.08 -14.74 28.74
N SER A 51 16.31 -14.24 28.70
CA SER A 51 16.69 -13.07 27.89
C SER A 51 16.37 -13.27 26.41
N SER A 52 16.80 -14.40 25.83
CA SER A 52 16.52 -14.71 24.42
C SER A 52 15.03 -14.88 24.12
N ARG A 53 14.24 -15.36 25.09
CA ARG A 53 12.78 -15.40 24.97
C ARG A 53 12.16 -14.01 24.98
N ASP A 54 12.56 -13.15 25.91
CA ASP A 54 12.04 -11.78 26.03
C ASP A 54 12.40 -10.94 24.79
N GLU A 55 13.59 -11.15 24.23
CA GLU A 55 13.99 -10.60 22.93
C GLU A 55 13.07 -11.10 21.79
N LEU A 56 12.82 -12.41 21.72
CA LEU A 56 11.94 -13.00 20.71
C LEU A 56 10.50 -12.47 20.81
N ASP A 57 9.96 -12.33 22.02
CA ASP A 57 8.64 -11.77 22.27
C ASP A 57 8.57 -10.28 21.90
N THR A 58 9.67 -9.54 22.09
CA THR A 58 9.79 -8.15 21.64
C THR A 58 9.81 -8.05 20.12
N TYR A 59 10.58 -8.92 19.43
CA TYR A 59 10.56 -9.02 17.97
C TYR A 59 9.16 -9.35 17.43
N ILE A 60 8.47 -10.34 18.01
CA ILE A 60 7.12 -10.73 17.58
C ILE A 60 6.15 -9.56 17.70
N ARG A 61 6.21 -8.78 18.79
CA ARG A 61 5.38 -7.59 18.97
C ARG A 61 5.71 -6.51 17.93
N HIS A 62 6.99 -6.26 17.69
CA HIS A 62 7.43 -5.26 16.72
C HIS A 62 7.00 -5.62 15.29
N THR A 63 7.24 -6.86 14.87
CA THR A 63 6.84 -7.36 13.56
C THR A 63 5.32 -7.27 13.36
N LYS A 64 4.51 -7.61 14.38
CA LYS A 64 3.05 -7.46 14.29
C LYS A 64 2.63 -6.02 14.03
N LYS A 65 3.23 -5.06 14.75
CA LYS A 65 2.94 -3.63 14.58
C LYS A 65 3.22 -3.17 13.15
N ILE A 66 4.39 -3.52 12.60
CA ILE A 66 4.77 -3.16 11.23
C ILE A 66 3.85 -3.80 10.19
N PHE A 67 3.41 -5.04 10.39
CA PHE A 67 2.44 -5.68 9.50
C PHE A 67 1.08 -4.99 9.53
N GLU A 68 0.62 -4.53 10.69
CA GLU A 68 -0.64 -3.79 10.81
C GLU A 68 -0.55 -2.44 10.11
N GLU A 69 0.57 -1.74 10.28
CA GLU A 69 0.86 -0.47 9.60
C GLU A 69 0.94 -0.65 8.08
N LYS A 70 1.68 -1.66 7.61
CA LYS A 70 1.75 -1.99 6.18
C LYS A 70 0.36 -2.22 5.59
N ARG A 71 -0.46 -3.03 6.27
CA ARG A 71 -1.82 -3.36 5.81
C ARG A 71 -2.72 -2.13 5.76
N PHE A 72 -2.53 -1.18 6.68
CA PHE A 72 -3.24 0.08 6.67
C PHE A 72 -2.85 0.92 5.44
N VAL A 73 -1.56 1.13 5.21
CA VAL A 73 -1.04 1.88 4.05
C VAL A 73 -1.43 1.23 2.72
N GLU A 74 -1.41 -0.11 2.63
CA GLU A 74 -1.86 -0.85 1.44
C GLU A 74 -3.34 -0.59 1.10
N ARG A 75 -4.19 -0.44 2.12
CA ARG A 75 -5.62 -0.11 1.90
C ARG A 75 -5.81 1.32 1.42
N GLU A 76 -5.08 2.26 2.00
CA GLU A 76 -5.12 3.66 1.54
C GLU A 76 -4.64 3.77 0.09
N ASN A 77 -3.51 3.13 -0.25
CA ASN A 77 -2.98 3.10 -1.61
C ASN A 77 -3.97 2.45 -2.59
N ALA A 78 -4.63 1.35 -2.20
CA ALA A 78 -5.67 0.73 -3.01
C ALA A 78 -6.87 1.67 -3.25
N ALA A 79 -7.29 2.42 -2.24
CA ALA A 79 -8.37 3.42 -2.40
C ALA A 79 -7.97 4.54 -3.35
N LEU A 80 -6.75 5.06 -3.24
CA LEU A 80 -6.22 6.08 -4.15
C LEU A 80 -6.11 5.57 -5.59
N LYS A 81 -5.72 4.30 -5.81
CA LYS A 81 -5.72 3.69 -7.15
C LYS A 81 -7.11 3.60 -7.77
N VAL A 82 -8.14 3.32 -6.97
CA VAL A 82 -9.53 3.35 -7.44
C VAL A 82 -9.95 4.78 -7.79
N GLN A 83 -9.56 5.77 -6.99
CA GLN A 83 -9.80 7.18 -7.34
C GLN A 83 -9.10 7.54 -8.65
N LEU A 84 -7.83 7.18 -8.82
CA LEU A 84 -7.05 7.41 -10.05
C LEU A 84 -7.75 6.83 -11.30
N ALA A 85 -8.31 5.63 -11.21
CA ALA A 85 -9.07 5.04 -12.31
C ALA A 85 -10.32 5.86 -12.70
N ASN A 86 -10.98 6.50 -11.72
CA ASN A 86 -12.09 7.42 -12.00
C ASN A 86 -11.60 8.74 -12.63
N TYR A 87 -10.39 9.19 -12.31
CA TYR A 87 -9.76 10.33 -12.97
C TYR A 87 -9.45 10.00 -14.45
N ASP A 88 -9.00 8.78 -14.77
CA ASP A 88 -8.73 8.38 -16.16
C ASP A 88 -9.97 8.50 -17.06
N GLU A 89 -11.16 8.16 -16.55
CA GLU A 89 -12.42 8.34 -17.28
C GLU A 89 -12.73 9.82 -17.55
N LYS A 90 -12.45 10.69 -16.57
CA LYS A 90 -12.62 12.15 -16.73
C LYS A 90 -11.61 12.73 -17.72
N VAL A 91 -10.35 12.28 -17.71
CA VAL A 91 -9.33 12.66 -18.71
C VAL A 91 -9.79 12.29 -20.12
N LEU A 92 -10.26 11.05 -20.32
CA LEU A 92 -10.80 10.61 -21.62
C LEU A 92 -11.96 11.48 -22.10
N ARG A 93 -12.82 11.94 -21.18
CA ARG A 93 -13.90 12.87 -21.51
C ARG A 93 -13.37 14.24 -21.95
N LEU A 94 -12.35 14.77 -21.27
CA LEU A 94 -11.71 16.03 -21.63
C LEU A 94 -11.01 15.93 -22.99
N GLU A 95 -10.30 14.83 -23.28
CA GLU A 95 -9.68 14.60 -24.59
C GLU A 95 -10.72 14.57 -25.72
N ARG A 96 -11.89 13.97 -25.50
CA ARG A 96 -12.99 14.01 -26.47
C ARG A 96 -13.53 15.42 -26.69
N LEU A 97 -13.63 16.22 -25.63
CA LEU A 97 -14.04 17.63 -25.74
C LEU A 97 -12.99 18.44 -26.52
N GLU A 98 -11.70 18.21 -26.28
CA GLU A 98 -10.62 18.83 -27.05
C GLU A 98 -10.69 18.47 -28.54
N GLN A 99 -10.90 17.20 -28.87
CA GLN A 99 -11.10 16.75 -30.25
C GLN A 99 -12.32 17.41 -30.90
N THR A 100 -13.42 17.55 -30.14
CA THR A 100 -14.63 18.23 -30.61
C THR A 100 -14.35 19.70 -30.90
N LEU A 101 -13.65 20.41 -30.01
CA LEU A 101 -13.22 21.79 -30.23
C LEU A 101 -12.33 21.92 -31.47
N ARG A 102 -11.34 21.05 -31.63
CA ARG A 102 -10.45 21.05 -32.81
C ARG A 102 -11.25 20.89 -34.11
N PHE A 103 -12.24 19.99 -34.11
CA PHE A 103 -13.13 19.79 -35.25
C PHE A 103 -13.96 21.03 -35.55
N GLU A 104 -14.64 21.61 -34.55
CA GLU A 104 -15.48 22.80 -34.74
C GLU A 104 -14.66 24.03 -35.16
N PHE A 105 -13.45 24.22 -34.61
CA PHE A 105 -12.54 25.27 -35.06
C PHE A 105 -12.07 25.06 -36.50
N SER A 106 -11.75 23.83 -36.89
CA SER A 106 -11.39 23.51 -38.27
C SER A 106 -12.55 23.80 -39.23
N ARG A 107 -13.78 23.41 -38.85
CA ARG A 107 -14.99 23.68 -39.62
C ARG A 107 -15.25 25.19 -39.75
N LEU A 108 -15.14 25.95 -38.66
CA LEU A 108 -15.23 27.41 -38.67
C LEU A 108 -14.18 28.02 -39.61
N TRP A 109 -12.94 27.55 -39.54
CA TRP A 109 -11.85 28.02 -40.39
C TRP A 109 -12.10 27.77 -41.87
N HIS A 110 -12.67 26.61 -42.23
CA HIS A 110 -13.07 26.32 -43.60
C HIS A 110 -14.20 27.22 -44.09
N LEU A 111 -15.22 27.47 -43.27
CA LEU A 111 -16.30 28.41 -43.61
C LEU A 111 -15.80 29.84 -43.81
N LEU A 112 -14.88 30.29 -42.95
CA LEU A 112 -14.29 31.64 -43.06
C LEU A 112 -13.39 31.81 -44.29
N LYS A 113 -12.91 30.71 -44.88
CA LYS A 113 -12.09 30.71 -46.10
C LYS A 113 -12.92 30.74 -47.38
N ASP A 114 -14.21 30.44 -47.32
CA ASP A 114 -15.09 30.43 -48.47
C ASP A 114 -15.62 31.86 -48.75
N PRO A 115 -15.23 32.50 -49.87
CA PRO A 115 -15.69 33.84 -50.21
C PRO A 115 -17.19 33.92 -50.51
N GLU A 116 -17.82 32.82 -50.92
CA GLU A 116 -19.27 32.75 -51.13
C GLU A 116 -20.00 32.67 -49.80
N PHE A 117 -19.46 31.92 -48.83
CA PHE A 117 -20.00 31.87 -47.48
C PHE A 117 -20.01 33.27 -46.83
N LEU A 118 -18.93 34.04 -46.96
CA LEU A 118 -18.85 35.41 -46.44
C LEU A 118 -19.81 36.41 -47.13
N LYS A 119 -20.23 36.13 -48.36
CA LYS A 119 -21.19 36.93 -49.12
C LYS A 119 -22.63 36.50 -48.87
N SER A 120 -22.86 35.21 -48.65
CA SER A 120 -24.15 34.65 -48.29
C SER A 120 -24.45 34.98 -46.83
N LYS A 121 -25.66 35.46 -46.52
CA LYS A 121 -26.07 35.69 -45.13
C LYS A 121 -26.39 34.37 -44.40
N ASN A 122 -25.54 33.36 -44.52
CA ASN A 122 -25.67 32.05 -43.85
C ASN A 122 -25.26 32.14 -42.37
N VAL A 123 -25.89 33.08 -41.66
CA VAL A 123 -25.67 33.36 -40.24
C VAL A 123 -25.98 32.13 -39.38
N SER A 124 -26.88 31.24 -39.83
CA SER A 124 -27.32 30.04 -39.09
C SER A 124 -26.22 29.01 -38.85
N GLU A 125 -25.37 28.71 -39.84
CA GLU A 125 -24.27 27.75 -39.67
C GLU A 125 -23.17 28.31 -38.77
N TYR A 126 -22.89 29.61 -38.88
CA TYR A 126 -21.96 30.31 -38.01
C TYR A 126 -22.46 30.34 -36.55
N THR A 127 -23.76 30.62 -36.32
CA THR A 127 -24.34 30.62 -34.97
C THR A 127 -24.31 29.22 -34.35
N GLY A 128 -24.58 28.17 -35.12
CA GLY A 128 -24.52 26.79 -34.60
C GLY A 128 -23.12 26.39 -34.13
N ILE A 129 -22.07 26.76 -34.87
CA ILE A 129 -20.68 26.49 -34.47
C ILE A 129 -20.28 27.37 -33.27
N ARG A 130 -20.64 28.66 -33.28
CA ARG A 130 -20.37 29.58 -32.17
C ARG A 130 -21.01 29.08 -30.86
N ASP A 131 -22.26 28.65 -30.91
CA ASP A 131 -22.99 28.17 -29.73
C ASP A 131 -22.39 26.85 -29.23
N SER A 132 -21.98 25.95 -30.14
CA SER A 132 -21.26 24.72 -29.79
C SER A 132 -19.93 25.01 -29.07
N ILE A 133 -19.10 25.90 -29.61
CA ILE A 133 -17.83 26.30 -29.00
C ILE A 133 -18.05 27.01 -27.65
N SER A 134 -19.03 27.91 -27.58
CA SER A 134 -19.33 28.69 -26.36
C SER A 134 -19.81 27.80 -25.20
N ASN A 135 -20.55 26.73 -25.50
CA ASN A 135 -20.96 25.74 -24.50
C ASN A 135 -19.80 24.89 -23.97
N ILE A 136 -18.75 24.67 -24.77
CA ILE A 136 -17.57 23.90 -24.35
C ILE A 136 -16.56 24.78 -23.59
N LEU A 137 -16.39 26.03 -24.01
CA LEU A 137 -15.45 27.00 -23.43
C LEU A 137 -16.06 27.87 -22.32
N ASP A 138 -17.19 27.44 -21.74
CA ASP A 138 -17.73 28.07 -20.55
C ASP A 138 -16.61 28.18 -19.47
N PRO A 139 -16.34 29.39 -18.94
CA PRO A 139 -15.30 29.61 -17.93
C PRO A 139 -15.39 28.67 -16.72
N GLU A 140 -16.62 28.32 -16.30
CA GLU A 140 -16.84 27.41 -15.18
C GLU A 140 -16.35 25.99 -15.50
N THR A 141 -16.53 25.55 -16.74
CA THR A 141 -16.03 24.26 -17.26
C THR A 141 -14.50 24.24 -17.37
N VAL A 142 -13.88 25.36 -17.78
CA VAL A 142 -12.41 25.48 -17.89
C VAL A 142 -11.74 25.53 -16.51
N GLU A 143 -12.29 26.27 -15.55
CA GLU A 143 -11.76 26.36 -14.19
C GLU A 143 -11.89 25.03 -13.42
N LYS A 144 -13.00 24.32 -13.61
CA LYS A 144 -13.16 22.94 -13.12
C LYS A 144 -12.18 21.96 -13.73
N SER A 145 -11.76 22.17 -14.98
CA SER A 145 -10.76 21.33 -15.63
C SER A 145 -9.36 21.56 -15.08
N ASN A 146 -8.97 22.81 -14.78
CA ASN A 146 -7.64 23.11 -14.23
C ASN A 146 -7.47 22.57 -12.80
N SER A 147 -8.46 22.84 -11.93
CA SER A 147 -8.47 22.30 -10.56
C SER A 147 -8.46 20.77 -10.52
N PHE A 148 -9.12 20.12 -11.49
CA PHE A 148 -9.07 18.67 -11.66
C PHE A 148 -7.67 18.12 -11.93
N PHE A 149 -6.85 18.81 -12.74
CA PHE A 149 -5.48 18.36 -13.03
C PHE A 149 -4.57 18.51 -11.81
N ASP A 150 -4.74 19.59 -11.03
CA ASP A 150 -4.02 19.78 -9.77
C ASP A 150 -4.36 18.67 -8.75
N GLU A 151 -5.65 18.34 -8.62
CA GLU A 151 -6.12 17.22 -7.78
C GLU A 151 -5.55 15.88 -8.25
N LEU A 152 -5.54 15.63 -9.56
CA LEU A 152 -4.98 14.41 -10.15
C LEU A 152 -3.49 14.27 -9.84
N ASP A 153 -2.72 15.34 -10.00
CA ASP A 153 -1.29 15.31 -9.72
C ASP A 153 -1.00 15.15 -8.23
N HIS A 154 -1.82 15.73 -7.36
CA HIS A 154 -1.74 15.48 -5.92
C HIS A 154 -1.98 14.00 -5.57
N VAL A 155 -3.04 13.39 -6.10
CA VAL A 155 -3.35 11.96 -5.89
C VAL A 155 -2.22 11.06 -6.40
N LYS A 156 -1.64 11.37 -7.56
CA LYS A 156 -0.47 10.64 -8.09
C LYS A 156 0.73 10.72 -7.15
N GLN A 157 1.05 11.91 -6.64
CA GLN A 157 2.13 12.10 -5.68
C GLN A 157 1.88 11.31 -4.38
N GLU A 158 0.65 11.30 -3.88
CA GLU A 158 0.30 10.53 -2.68
C GLU A 158 0.47 9.02 -2.91
N ILE A 159 0.05 8.49 -4.07
CA ILE A 159 0.27 7.08 -4.43
C ILE A 159 1.76 6.73 -4.43
N ILE A 160 2.61 7.58 -5.01
CA ILE A 160 4.06 7.38 -5.05
C ILE A 160 4.63 7.32 -3.63
N GLU A 161 4.22 8.24 -2.76
CA GLU A 161 4.70 8.28 -1.38
C GLU A 161 4.23 7.08 -0.56
N LYS A 162 2.95 6.69 -0.68
CA LYS A 162 2.42 5.49 -0.02
C LYS A 162 3.15 4.22 -0.51
N GLN A 163 3.49 4.14 -1.79
CA GLN A 163 4.27 3.02 -2.33
C GLN A 163 5.71 3.00 -1.79
N ARG A 164 6.33 4.16 -1.61
CA ARG A 164 7.64 4.28 -0.98
C ARG A 164 7.61 3.77 0.47
N ILE A 165 6.61 4.16 1.24
CA ILE A 165 6.42 3.70 2.63
C ILE A 165 6.23 2.17 2.67
N ILE A 166 5.40 1.61 1.78
CA ILE A 166 5.22 0.15 1.69
C ILE A 166 6.56 -0.57 1.48
N ASN A 167 7.40 -0.06 0.57
CA ASN A 167 8.71 -0.66 0.29
C ASN A 167 9.66 -0.55 1.50
N GLN A 168 9.61 0.55 2.25
CA GLN A 168 10.39 0.71 3.49
C GLN A 168 9.95 -0.30 4.57
N LEU A 169 8.64 -0.46 4.76
CA LEU A 169 8.09 -1.43 5.71
C LEU A 169 8.44 -2.87 5.30
N ASP A 170 8.49 -3.17 4.00
CA ASP A 170 8.93 -4.48 3.49
C ASP A 170 10.40 -4.78 3.81
N ASN A 171 11.27 -3.77 3.67
CA ASN A 171 12.67 -3.91 4.07
C ASN A 171 12.81 -4.14 5.58
N GLU A 172 12.07 -3.40 6.40
CA GLU A 172 12.10 -3.56 7.86
C GLU A 172 11.59 -4.95 8.29
N ILE A 173 10.53 -5.45 7.64
CA ILE A 173 10.05 -6.83 7.84
C ILE A 173 11.13 -7.85 7.46
N ALA A 174 11.85 -7.64 6.36
CA ALA A 174 12.92 -8.52 5.93
C ALA A 174 14.05 -8.56 6.96
N GLU A 175 14.52 -7.40 7.43
CA GLU A 175 15.54 -7.30 8.47
C GLU A 175 15.13 -7.99 9.77
N LEU A 176 13.88 -7.78 10.23
CA LEU A 176 13.37 -8.42 11.43
C LEU A 176 13.25 -9.94 11.28
N ASN A 177 12.95 -10.43 10.08
CA ASN A 177 12.91 -11.88 9.83
C ASN A 177 14.31 -12.50 9.89
N VAL A 178 15.35 -11.80 9.43
CA VAL A 178 16.75 -12.23 9.57
C VAL A 178 17.12 -12.28 11.05
N LYS A 179 16.92 -11.18 11.80
CA LYS A 179 17.22 -11.13 13.25
C LYS A 179 16.48 -12.22 14.05
N LYS A 180 15.23 -12.49 13.69
CA LYS A 180 14.45 -13.58 14.27
C LYS A 180 15.04 -14.95 13.95
N SER A 181 15.49 -15.18 12.72
CA SER A 181 16.14 -16.43 12.32
C SER A 181 17.43 -16.67 13.11
N ASP A 182 18.24 -15.62 13.27
CA ASP A 182 19.49 -15.68 14.03
C ASP A 182 19.23 -15.99 15.50
N ALA A 183 18.28 -15.30 16.13
CA ALA A 183 17.87 -15.56 17.51
C ALA A 183 17.36 -17.00 17.73
N LEU A 184 16.60 -17.54 16.77
CA LEU A 184 16.17 -18.94 16.80
C LEU A 184 17.33 -19.93 16.64
N GLY A 185 18.33 -19.58 15.83
CA GLY A 185 19.58 -20.32 15.69
C GLY A 185 20.33 -20.38 17.03
N SER A 186 20.58 -19.23 17.65
CA SER A 186 21.25 -19.14 18.96
C SER A 186 20.53 -19.92 20.05
N LEU A 187 19.19 -19.89 20.07
CA LEU A 187 18.39 -20.71 20.98
C LEU A 187 18.56 -22.22 20.75
N LYS A 188 18.69 -22.65 19.49
CA LYS A 188 18.93 -24.05 19.14
C LYS A 188 20.32 -24.50 19.59
N ASP A 189 21.33 -23.65 19.45
CA ASP A 189 22.70 -23.94 19.88
C ASP A 189 22.83 -23.99 21.41
N LEU A 190 22.19 -23.06 22.12
CA LEU A 190 22.04 -23.11 23.58
C LEU A 190 21.33 -24.39 24.05
N ARG A 191 20.29 -24.81 23.32
CA ARG A 191 19.60 -26.07 23.63
C ARG A 191 20.52 -27.28 23.47
N ASN A 192 21.28 -27.36 22.38
CA ASN A 192 22.14 -28.50 22.10
C ASN A 192 23.27 -28.61 23.14
N SER A 193 23.88 -27.46 23.49
CA SER A 193 24.92 -27.37 24.52
C SER A 193 24.42 -27.68 25.94
N ALA A 194 23.14 -27.46 26.23
CA ALA A 194 22.53 -27.85 27.51
C ALA A 194 22.15 -29.34 27.60
N THR A 195 22.15 -30.06 26.48
CA THR A 195 21.76 -31.49 26.40
C THR A 195 22.91 -32.45 26.10
N SER A 196 24.11 -31.93 25.80
CA SER A 196 25.36 -32.68 25.66
C SER A 196 26.12 -32.68 26.98
#